data_AF-A0AAV5KPQ5-F1
#
_entry.id   AF-A0AAV5KPQ5-F1
#
_cell.length_a   1.000
_cell.length_b   1.000
_cell.length_c   1.000
_cell.angle_alpha   90.00
_cell.angle_beta   90.00
_cell.angle_gamma   90.00
#
_symmetry.space_group_name_H-M   'P 1'
#
loop_
_entity.id
_entity.type
_entity.pdbx_description
1 polymer ?
#
loop_
_entity_poly.entity_id
_entity_poly.type
_entity_poly.pdbx_seq_one_letter_code
_entity_poly.pdbx_strand_id
1 'polypeptide(L)' 'MDTGTGPSLFPLHRCKTIHLVRHAQGIHNVEGDKNFKALMSPKFFDAHLTPLGWRQVVMFLYF' A
#
# COMPACT_ATOMS: atom_id res chain seq x y z
N MET A 1 26.72 14.26 -2.37
CA MET A 1 25.52 13.81 -1.62
C MET A 1 26.05 12.75 -0.68
N ASP A 2 26.32 13.16 0.56
CA ASP A 2 27.18 12.41 1.47
C ASP A 2 26.47 11.14 1.97
N THR A 3 26.97 10.00 1.54
CA THR A 3 26.59 8.66 2.01
C THR A 3 27.31 8.34 3.31
N GLY A 4 27.07 9.13 4.36
CA GLY A 4 27.67 8.93 5.67
C GLY A 4 26.98 7.80 6.44
N THR A 5 27.64 6.64 6.56
CA THR A 5 27.30 5.52 7.44
C THR A 5 27.61 5.82 8.92
N GLY A 6 27.17 6.97 9.42
CA GLY A 6 27.24 7.29 10.85
C GLY A 6 25.99 6.77 11.60
N PRO A 7 26.10 6.30 12.85
CA PRO A 7 24.92 5.95 13.63
C PRO A 7 24.08 7.22 13.87
N SER A 8 22.88 7.27 13.27
CA SER A 8 21.95 8.37 13.55
C SER A 8 21.35 8.17 14.94
N LEU A 9 21.75 9.01 15.89
CA LEU A 9 21.15 9.07 17.22
C LEU A 9 19.73 9.62 17.08
N PHE A 10 18.73 8.73 17.06
CA PHE A 10 17.32 9.13 17.12
C PHE A 10 16.96 9.49 18.56
N PRO A 11 16.42 10.71 18.83
CA PRO A 11 16.08 11.10 20.19
C PRO A 11 14.93 10.24 20.72
N LEU A 12 15.13 9.58 21.87
CA LEU A 12 14.24 8.54 22.44
C LEU A 12 12.77 8.96 22.65
N HIS A 13 12.43 10.24 22.53
CA HIS A 13 11.05 10.74 22.69
C HIS A 13 10.67 11.82 21.65
N ARG A 14 11.42 11.95 20.55
CA ARG A 14 11.11 12.87 19.44
C ARG A 14 10.99 12.16 18.10
N CYS A 15 10.51 10.93 18.11
CA CYS A 15 10.23 10.15 16.92
C CYS A 15 8.71 10.03 16.70
N LYS A 16 8.32 9.92 15.42
CA LYS A 16 6.95 9.59 15.02
C LYS A 16 6.96 8.20 14.40
N THR A 17 5.96 7.39 14.75
CA THR A 17 5.73 6.11 14.07
C THR A 17 5.02 6.40 12.75
N ILE A 18 5.59 5.92 11.65
CA ILE A 18 4.97 5.99 10.33
C ILE A 18 4.55 4.58 9.95
N HIS A 19 3.25 4.39 9.73
CA HIS A 19 2.71 3.15 9.18
C HIS A 19 2.55 3.32 7.67
N LEU A 20 3.31 2.57 6.88
CA LEU A 20 3.16 2.51 5.42
C LEU A 20 2.29 1.32 5.08
N VAL A 21 1.08 1.59 4.57
CA VAL A 21 0.08 0.56 4.28
C VAL A 21 -0.24 0.60 2.79
N ARG A 22 -0.07 -0.53 2.10
CA ARG A 22 -0.52 -0.67 0.72
C ARG A 22 -2.05 -0.76 0.69
N HIS A 23 -2.67 -0.22 -0.35
CA HIS A 23 -4.11 -0.39 -0.56
C HIS A 23 -4.50 -1.88 -0.62
N ALA A 24 -5.74 -2.19 -0.23
CA ALA A 24 -6.30 -3.52 -0.30
C ALA A 24 -6.62 -3.96 -1.74
N GLN A 25 -7.09 -5.19 -1.96
CA GLN A 25 -7.39 -5.70 -3.30
C GLN A 25 -8.43 -4.84 -4.03
N GLY A 26 -8.02 -4.23 -5.15
CA GLY A 26 -8.87 -3.55 -6.11
C GLY A 26 -9.33 -4.49 -7.23
N ILE A 27 -10.40 -4.12 -7.95
CA ILE A 27 -10.84 -4.89 -9.12
C ILE A 27 -9.71 -5.01 -10.16
N HIS A 28 -8.91 -3.95 -10.32
CA HIS A 28 -7.78 -3.94 -11.26
C HIS A 28 -6.74 -5.02 -10.94
N ASN A 29 -6.57 -5.42 -9.66
CA ASN A 29 -5.66 -6.50 -9.30
C ASN A 29 -6.20 -7.83 -9.82
N VAL A 30 -7.49 -8.10 -9.61
CA VAL A 30 -8.15 -9.33 -10.06
C VAL A 30 -8.11 -9.47 -11.58
N GLU A 31 -8.36 -8.37 -12.30
CA GLU A 31 -8.32 -8.39 -13.77
C GLU A 31 -6.89 -8.41 -14.32
N GLY A 32 -5.94 -7.76 -13.64
CA GLY A 32 -4.51 -7.84 -13.96
C GLY A 32 -3.93 -9.25 -13.80
N ASP A 33 -4.39 -10.00 -12.79
CA ASP A 33 -3.99 -11.40 -12.58
C ASP A 33 -4.47 -12.33 -13.71
N LYS A 34 -5.63 -12.03 -14.30
CA LYS A 34 -6.19 -12.78 -15.43
C LYS A 34 -5.51 -12.40 -16.75
N ASN A 35 -5.29 -11.10 -16.96
CA ASN A 35 -4.70 -10.58 -18.18
C ASN A 35 -3.87 -9.34 -17.85
N PHE A 36 -2.56 -9.46 -18.00
CA PHE A 36 -1.62 -8.37 -17.74
C PHE A 36 -1.95 -7.06 -18.48
N LYS A 37 -2.52 -7.14 -19.70
CA LYS A 37 -2.93 -5.95 -20.46
C LYS A 37 -4.02 -5.13 -19.76
N ALA A 38 -4.79 -5.74 -18.85
CA ALA A 38 -5.81 -5.07 -18.07
C ALA A 38 -5.21 -3.99 -17.15
N LEU A 39 -3.97 -4.14 -16.69
CA LEU A 39 -3.30 -3.15 -15.84
C LEU A 39 -3.14 -1.78 -16.53
N MET A 40 -3.09 -1.76 -17.86
CA MET A 40 -2.97 -0.54 -18.67
C MET A 40 -4.33 -0.01 -19.12
N SER A 41 -5.44 -0.62 -18.70
CA SER A 41 -6.76 -0.20 -19.15
C SER A 41 -7.20 1.09 -18.45
N PRO A 42 -7.61 2.14 -19.19
CA PRO A 42 -8.16 3.36 -18.60
C PRO A 42 -9.42 3.12 -17.75
N LYS A 43 -10.10 1.98 -17.95
CA LYS A 43 -11.27 1.56 -17.16
C LYS A 43 -10.95 1.35 -15.67
N PHE A 44 -9.68 1.18 -15.32
CA PHE A 44 -9.23 0.85 -13.97
C PHE A 44 -8.41 1.96 -13.29
N PHE A 45 -8.38 3.19 -13.84
CA PHE A 45 -7.64 4.31 -13.24
C PHE A 45 -8.16 4.69 -11.84
N ASP A 46 -9.46 4.59 -11.60
CA ASP A 46 -10.09 4.80 -10.30
C ASP A 46 -10.91 3.57 -9.88
N ALA A 47 -10.28 2.40 -9.97
CA ALA A 47 -10.95 1.13 -9.65
C ALA A 47 -11.23 1.00 -8.16
N HIS A 48 -12.48 0.72 -7.80
CA HIS A 48 -12.86 0.49 -6.42
C HIS A 48 -12.35 -0.87 -5.88
N LEU A 49 -12.38 -1.01 -4.55
CA LEU A 49 -12.02 -2.24 -3.84
C LEU A 49 -13.03 -3.37 -4.12
N THR A 50 -12.53 -4.60 -4.13
CA THR A 50 -13.38 -5.79 -4.13
C THR A 50 -14.01 -6.00 -2.75
N PRO A 51 -15.03 -6.86 -2.61
CA PRO A 51 -15.53 -7.26 -1.28
C PRO A 51 -14.44 -7.87 -0.39
N LEU A 52 -13.46 -8.58 -0.97
CA LEU A 52 -12.29 -9.06 -0.24
C LEU A 52 -11.40 -7.90 0.20
N GLY A 53 -11.18 -6.91 -0.67
CA GLY A 53 -10.43 -5.70 -0.35
C GLY A 53 -11.00 -4.94 0.84
N TRP A 54 -12.32 -4.77 0.90
CA TRP A 54 -12.97 -4.16 2.07
C TRP A 54 -12.75 -4.94 3.37
N ARG A 55 -12.78 -6.27 3.32
CA ARG A 55 -12.45 -7.11 4.51
C ARG A 55 -11.00 -6.94 4.94
N GLN A 56 -10.06 -6.78 4.00
CA GLN A 56 -8.65 -6.54 4.31
C GLN A 56 -8.46 -5.18 5.01
N VAL A 57 -9.19 -4.14 4.59
CA VAL A 57 -9.19 -2.83 5.29
C VAL A 57 -9.70 -2.98 6.72
N VAL A 58 -10.81 -3.70 6.92
CA VAL A 58 -11.38 -3.93 8.25
C VAL A 58 -10.43 -4.72 9.15
N MET A 59 -9.73 -5.73 8.61
CA MET A 59 -8.76 -6.52 9.38
C MET A 59 -7.57 -5.68 9.88
N PHE A 60 -7.20 -4.62 9.15
CA PHE A 60 -6.09 -3.74 9.54
C PHE A 60 -6.45 -2.80 10.70
N LEU A 61 -7.73 -2.53 10.94
CA LEU A 61 -8.20 -1.67 12.05
C LEU A 61 -8.02 -2.31 13.44
N TYR A 62 -7.58 -3.56 13.51
CA TYR A 62 -7.33 -4.29 14.76
C TYR A 62 -5.85 -4.31 15.18
N PHE A 63 -4.98 -3.55 14.50
CA PHE A 63 -3.57 -3.33 14.86
C PHE A 63 -3.30 -1.85 15.15
#